data_AF-A0AAU1M6Q2-F1
#
_entry.id   AF-A0AAU1M6Q2-F1
#
_cell.length_a   1.000
_cell.length_b   1.000
_cell.length_c   1.000
_cell.angle_alpha   90.00
_cell.angle_beta   90.00
_cell.angle_gamma   90.00
#
_symmetry.space_group_name_H-M   'P 1'
#
loop_
_entity.id
_entity.type
_entity.pdbx_description
1 polymer ?
#
loop_
_entity_poly.entity_id
_entity_poly.type
_entity_poly.pdbx_seq_one_letter_code
_entity_poly.pdbx_strand_id
1 'polypeptide(L)'
;MPLGYQGSYQRVRAYFREKRLSPGPVTARPPSPRVVAGWILRRPETLTETERLRLKAVLVHCPELDALTGHVRSFGQMLTER
;
A
#
# COMPACT_ATOMS: atom_id res chain seq x y z
N MET A 1 -8.34 8.34 -37.60
CA MET A 1 -7.03 8.40 -36.91
C MET A 1 -6.86 7.12 -36.10
N PRO A 2 -5.80 6.32 -36.29
CA PRO A 2 -5.59 5.17 -35.44
C PRO A 2 -5.11 5.67 -34.06
N LEU A 3 -5.89 5.41 -33.00
CA LEU A 3 -5.62 5.81 -31.61
C LEU A 3 -4.60 4.89 -30.90
N GLY A 4 -3.77 4.18 -31.66
CA GLY A 4 -2.93 3.10 -31.15
C GLY A 4 -1.47 3.21 -31.55
N TYR A 5 -0.61 2.52 -30.82
CA TYR A 5 0.81 2.40 -31.14
C TYR A 5 1.01 1.84 -32.56
N GLN A 6 1.60 2.64 -33.46
CA GLN A 6 1.84 2.27 -34.87
C GLN A 6 3.11 1.45 -35.09
N GLY A 7 3.87 1.16 -34.02
CA GLY A 7 5.09 0.39 -34.12
C GLY A 7 4.84 -1.12 -34.08
N SER A 8 5.93 -1.91 -34.09
CA SER A 8 5.83 -3.36 -34.10
C SER A 8 5.54 -3.95 -32.72
N TYR A 9 4.71 -4.99 -32.68
CA TYR A 9 4.52 -5.83 -31.49
C TYR A 9 5.85 -6.33 -30.91
N GLN A 10 6.84 -6.61 -31.76
CA GLN A 10 8.17 -7.07 -31.33
C GLN A 10 8.89 -6.06 -30.44
N ARG A 11 8.77 -4.75 -30.72
CA ARG A 11 9.33 -3.70 -29.84
C ARG A 11 8.67 -3.69 -28.47
N VAL A 12 7.34 -3.76 -28.45
CA VAL A 12 6.56 -3.80 -27.21
C VAL A 12 6.93 -5.05 -26.39
N ARG A 13 7.03 -6.21 -27.06
CA ARG A 13 7.43 -7.47 -26.43
C ARG A 13 8.86 -7.42 -25.89
N ALA A 14 9.81 -6.86 -26.64
CA ALA A 14 11.19 -6.70 -26.19
C ALA A 14 11.28 -5.80 -24.95
N TYR A 15 10.57 -4.68 -24.95
CA TYR A 15 10.49 -3.75 -23.81
C TYR A 15 9.95 -4.42 -22.54
N PHE A 16 8.82 -5.15 -22.65
CA PHE A 16 8.27 -5.87 -21.50
C PHE A 16 9.16 -7.03 -21.06
N ARG A 17 9.82 -7.72 -21.99
CA ARG A 17 10.77 -8.79 -21.65
C ARG A 17 11.94 -8.24 -20.85
N GLU A 18 12.54 -7.14 -21.28
CA GLU A 18 13.61 -6.47 -20.56
C GLU A 18 13.15 -6.05 -19.16
N LYS A 19 11.99 -5.38 -19.04
CA LYS A 19 11.44 -4.95 -17.74
C LYS A 19 11.12 -6.11 -16.79
N ARG A 20 10.70 -7.27 -17.31
CA ARG A 20 10.41 -8.47 -16.50
C ARG A 20 11.65 -9.25 -16.09
N LEU A 21 12.69 -9.25 -16.93
CA LEU A 21 13.93 -9.99 -16.70
C LEU A 21 14.99 -9.13 -16.00
N SER A 22 14.84 -7.81 -16.02
CA SER A 22 15.67 -6.92 -15.23
C SER A 22 15.43 -7.27 -13.75
N PRO A 23 16.48 -7.63 -12.98
CA PRO A 23 16.33 -7.82 -11.55
C PRO A 23 16.03 -6.45 -10.94
N GLY A 24 14.74 -6.11 -10.88
CA GLY A 24 14.28 -5.02 -10.05
C GLY A 24 14.68 -5.31 -8.60
N PRO A 25 14.90 -4.29 -7.76
CA PRO A 25 15.05 -4.52 -6.34
C PRO A 25 13.88 -5.38 -5.88
N VAL A 26 14.17 -6.48 -5.16
CA VAL A 26 13.14 -7.30 -4.52
C VAL A 26 12.55 -6.44 -3.41
N THR A 27 11.63 -5.54 -3.77
CA THR A 27 10.88 -4.77 -2.81
C THR A 27 9.97 -5.76 -2.09
N ALA A 28 10.05 -5.78 -0.76
CA ALA A 28 9.12 -6.56 0.04
C ALA A 28 7.69 -6.34 -0.46
N ARG A 29 6.95 -7.44 -0.67
CA ARG A 29 5.59 -7.38 -1.18
C ARG A 29 4.79 -6.38 -0.32
N PRO A 30 4.10 -5.40 -0.94
CA PRO A 30 3.29 -4.46 -0.18
C PRO A 30 2.23 -5.23 0.63
N PRO A 31 1.85 -4.72 1.81
CA PRO A 31 0.81 -5.35 2.62
C PRO A 31 -0.50 -5.38 1.83
N SER A 32 -1.27 -6.45 2.00
CA SER A 32 -2.61 -6.51 1.39
C SER A 32 -3.55 -5.51 2.08
N PRO A 33 -4.62 -5.04 1.40
CA PRO A 33 -5.60 -4.16 2.01
C PRO A 33 -6.17 -4.71 3.34
N ARG A 34 -6.36 -6.04 3.42
CA ARG A 34 -6.84 -6.71 4.63
C ARG A 34 -5.83 -6.62 5.79
N VAL A 35 -4.54 -6.71 5.50
CA VAL A 35 -3.49 -6.55 6.51
C VAL A 35 -3.47 -5.11 7.04
N VAL A 36 -3.54 -4.13 6.14
CA VAL A 36 -3.59 -2.71 6.53
C VAL A 36 -4.82 -2.41 7.40
N ALA A 37 -6.00 -2.86 6.98
CA ALA A 37 -7.22 -2.72 7.76
C ALA A 37 -7.10 -3.38 9.15
N GLY A 38 -6.47 -4.57 9.20
CA GLY A 38 -6.18 -5.25 10.47
C GLY A 38 -5.28 -4.45 11.40
N TRP A 39 -4.30 -3.71 10.88
CA TRP A 39 -3.47 -2.81 11.69
C TRP A 39 -4.25 -1.59 12.18
N ILE A 40 -5.08 -0.97 11.33
CA ILE A 40 -5.88 0.21 11.68
C ILE A 40 -6.88 -0.10 12.80
N LEU A 41 -7.51 -1.28 12.77
CA LEU A 41 -8.52 -1.69 13.75
C LEU A 41 -7.92 -2.20 15.07
N ARG A 42 -6.60 -2.43 15.15
CA ARG A 42 -5.94 -2.88 16.39
C ARG A 42 -5.44 -1.68 17.20
N ARG A 43 -5.35 -1.90 18.51
CA ARG A 43 -4.74 -0.91 19.41
C ARG A 43 -3.27 -0.68 19.04
N PRO A 44 -2.81 0.58 18.91
CA PRO A 44 -1.46 0.89 18.48
C PRO A 44 -0.37 0.24 19.33
N GLU A 45 -0.62 0.02 20.62
CA GLU A 45 0.30 -0.57 21.60
C GLU A 45 0.52 -2.07 21.37
N THR A 46 -0.41 -2.72 20.66
CA THR A 46 -0.35 -4.16 20.35
C THR A 46 0.33 -4.47 19.02
N LEU A 47 0.67 -3.44 18.24
CA LEU A 47 1.39 -3.58 16.99
C LEU A 47 2.89 -3.72 17.25
N THR A 48 3.53 -4.63 16.53
CA THR A 48 5.00 -4.72 16.53
C THR A 48 5.61 -3.48 15.88
N GLU A 49 6.87 -3.18 16.18
CA GLU A 49 7.57 -2.02 15.61
C GLU A 49 7.59 -2.06 14.08
N THR A 50 7.83 -3.25 13.51
CA THR A 50 7.79 -3.46 12.05
C THR A 50 6.41 -3.14 11.45
N GLU A 51 5.33 -3.51 12.13
CA GLU A 51 3.96 -3.21 11.67
C GLU A 51 3.67 -1.71 11.77
N ARG A 52 4.12 -1.04 12.85
CA ARG A 52 3.99 0.42 12.99
C ARG A 52 4.70 1.16 11.87
N LEU A 53 5.94 0.76 11.54
CA LEU A 53 6.71 1.34 10.44
C LEU A 53 6.03 1.12 9.09
N ARG A 54 5.54 -0.09 8.82
CA ARG A 54 4.82 -0.41 7.58
C ARG A 54 3.50 0.35 7.46
N LEU A 55 2.73 0.44 8.54
CA LEU A 55 1.50 1.23 8.55
C LEU A 55 1.81 2.71 8.29
N LYS A 56 2.81 3.28 8.97
CA LYS A 56 3.24 4.67 8.73
C LYS A 56 3.62 4.92 7.26
N ALA A 57 4.35 4.00 6.63
CA ALA A 57 4.68 4.12 5.22
C ALA A 57 3.43 4.15 4.33
N VAL A 58 2.41 3.33 4.62
CA VAL A 58 1.14 3.35 3.88
C VAL A 58 0.41 4.68 4.06
N LEU A 59 0.32 5.19 5.29
CA LEU A 59 -0.41 6.42 5.60
C LEU A 59 0.23 7.66 4.95
N VAL A 60 1.57 7.71 4.85
CA VAL A 60 2.28 8.79 4.13
C VAL A 60 1.88 8.89 2.66
N HIS A 61 1.53 7.76 2.03
CA HIS A 61 1.16 7.71 0.62
C HIS A 61 -0.34 7.86 0.35
N CYS A 62 -1.20 7.80 1.39
CA CYS A 62 -2.65 7.90 1.25
C CYS A 62 -3.25 8.70 2.43
N PRO A 63 -3.39 10.04 2.27
CA PRO A 63 -3.94 10.92 3.31
C PRO A 63 -5.35 10.53 3.78
N GLU A 64 -6.15 9.94 2.90
CA GLU A 64 -7.50 9.47 3.22
C GLU A 64 -7.47 8.32 4.24
N LEU A 65 -6.47 7.43 4.14
CA LEU A 65 -6.28 6.37 5.13
C LEU A 65 -5.75 6.91 6.46
N ASP A 66 -4.97 7.98 6.44
CA ASP A 66 -4.49 8.64 7.67
C ASP A 66 -5.67 9.27 8.43
N ALA A 67 -6.52 10.02 7.73
CA ALA A 67 -7.76 10.57 8.29
C ALA A 67 -8.68 9.47 8.83
N LEU A 68 -8.89 8.38 8.08
CA LEU A 68 -9.66 7.22 8.54
C LEU A 68 -9.07 6.62 9.82
N THR A 69 -7.75 6.48 9.90
CA THR A 69 -7.06 5.95 11.08
C THR A 69 -7.31 6.84 12.31
N GLY A 70 -7.32 8.17 12.13
CA GLY A 70 -7.72 9.12 13.16
C GLY A 70 -9.14 8.91 13.66
N HIS A 71 -10.11 8.76 12.74
CA HIS A 71 -11.51 8.51 13.09
C HIS A 71 -11.72 7.20 13.86
N VAL A 72 -11.08 6.11 13.41
CA VAL A 72 -11.16 4.80 14.08
C VAL A 72 -10.60 4.89 15.51
N ARG A 73 -9.50 5.63 15.71
CA ARG A 73 -8.93 5.83 17.05
C ARG A 73 -9.84 6.64 17.96
N SER A 74 -10.38 7.76 17.46
CA SER A 74 -11.31 8.57 18.23
C SER A 74 -12.55 7.77 18.62
N PHE A 75 -13.09 6.97 17.70
CA PHE A 75 -14.19 6.05 18.00
C PHE A 75 -13.81 5.00 19.05
N GLY A 76 -12.61 4.43 18.95
CA GLY A 76 -12.10 3.50 19.95
C GLY A 76 -11.98 4.13 21.34
N GLN A 77 -11.50 5.37 21.43
CA GLN A 77 -11.43 6.13 22.69
C GLN A 77 -12.81 6.32 23.31
N MET A 78 -13.80 6.76 22.52
CA MET A 78 -15.18 6.93 22.98
C MET A 78 -15.79 5.64 23.55
N LEU A 79 -15.38 4.47 23.05
CA LEU A 79 -15.86 3.18 23.57
C LEU A 79 -15.15 2.74 24.86
N THR A 80 -13.95 3.25 25.12
CA THR A 80 -13.12 2.85 26.28
C THR A 80 -13.12 3.87 27.42
N GLU A 81 -13.39 5.14 27.12
CA GLU A 81 -13.56 6.21 28.10
C GLU A 81 -15.02 6.18 28.58
N ARG A 82 -15.22 5.87 29.87
CA ARG A 82 -16.52 5.91 30.56
C ARG A 82 -16.71 7.25 31.26
#